data_AF-A0A259S6U0-F1
#
_entry.id   AF-A0A259S6U0-F1
#
_cell.length_a   1.000
_cell.length_b   1.000
_cell.length_c   1.000
_cell.angle_alpha   90.00
_cell.angle_beta   90.00
_cell.angle_gamma   90.00
#
_symmetry.space_group_name_H-M   'P 1'
#
loop_
_entity.id
_entity.type
_entity.pdbx_description
1 polymer ?
#
loop_
_entity_poly.entity_id
_entity_poly.type
_entity_poly.pdbx_seq_one_letter_code
_entity_poly.pdbx_strand_id
1 'polypeptide(L)'
;MLHSVTLPVIDGLAVFEFGLLSEVFGLDRSVYSDVPAFDFRVCGIEAGRPVTTEVGAQVIPAYGLEAMEHADVIAVPAARV
;
A
#
# COMPACT_ATOMS: atom_id res chain seq x y z
N MET A 1 0.57 -16.10 -11.57
CA MET A 1 0.64 -16.08 -10.09
C MET A 1 0.72 -14.62 -9.67
N LEU A 2 0.18 -14.27 -8.51
CA LEU A 2 0.19 -12.90 -8.00
C LEU A 2 1.60 -12.55 -7.49
N HIS A 3 2.23 -11.50 -8.02
CA HIS A 3 3.59 -11.10 -7.64
C HIS A 3 3.69 -9.63 -7.20
N SER A 4 2.89 -8.75 -7.79
CA SER A 4 2.98 -7.31 -7.54
C SER A 4 1.68 -6.75 -6.96
N VAL A 5 1.80 -5.98 -5.88
CA VAL A 5 0.65 -5.38 -5.19
C VAL A 5 0.95 -3.91 -4.92
N THR A 6 0.08 -3.03 -5.39
CA THR A 6 0.17 -1.59 -5.10
C THR A 6 -0.93 -1.17 -4.13
N LEU A 7 -0.60 -0.24 -3.25
CA LEU A 7 -1.51 0.34 -2.27
C LEU A 7 -1.54 1.87 -2.45
N PRO A 8 -2.55 2.43 -3.12
CA PRO A 8 -2.69 3.87 -3.25
C PRO A 8 -3.11 4.50 -1.92
N VAL A 9 -2.52 5.65 -1.58
CA VAL A 9 -2.83 6.43 -0.38
C VAL A 9 -3.16 7.88 -0.72
N ILE A 10 -4.14 8.43 0.00
CA ILE A 10 -4.57 9.84 -0.08
C ILE A 10 -4.84 10.38 1.33
N ASP A 11 -4.94 11.70 1.47
CA ASP A 11 -5.30 12.32 2.74
C ASP A 11 -6.62 11.77 3.30
N GLY A 12 -6.71 11.64 4.63
CA GLY A 12 -7.81 10.97 5.29
C GLY A 12 -7.72 9.44 5.25
N LEU A 13 -6.54 8.88 4.95
CA LEU A 13 -6.26 7.44 4.98
C LEU A 13 -6.65 6.82 6.33
N ALA A 14 -7.46 5.76 6.27
CA ALA A 14 -7.79 4.96 7.45
C ALA A 14 -6.62 4.05 7.83
N VAL A 15 -6.18 4.14 9.08
CA VAL A 15 -4.94 3.46 9.53
C VAL A 15 -5.13 1.96 9.64
N PHE A 16 -6.35 1.50 9.97
CA PHE A 16 -6.64 0.08 10.13
C PHE A 16 -6.48 -0.69 8.81
N GLU A 17 -7.14 -0.26 7.74
CA GLU A 17 -7.04 -0.89 6.43
C GLU A 17 -5.62 -0.79 5.86
N PHE A 18 -4.96 0.36 6.04
CA PHE A 18 -3.55 0.53 5.65
C PHE A 18 -2.65 -0.50 6.34
N GLY A 19 -2.81 -0.66 7.67
CA GLY A 19 -2.06 -1.64 8.45
C GLY A 19 -2.36 -3.06 8.04
N LEU A 20 -3.64 -3.42 7.85
CA LEU A 20 -4.05 -4.76 7.43
C LEU A 20 -3.43 -5.15 6.07
N LEU A 21 -3.46 -4.25 5.10
CA LEU A 21 -2.90 -4.51 3.77
C LEU A 21 -1.36 -4.57 3.80
N SER A 22 -0.73 -3.71 4.61
CA SER A 22 0.73 -3.75 4.85
C SER A 22 1.15 -5.05 5.53
N GLU A 23 0.35 -5.53 6.48
CA GLU A 23 0.55 -6.86 7.07
C GLU A 23 0.44 -7.91 5.99
N VAL A 24 -0.70 -8.06 5.30
CA VAL A 24 -0.96 -9.18 4.38
C VAL A 24 0.02 -9.23 3.21
N PHE A 25 0.34 -8.09 2.59
CA PHE A 25 1.13 -8.04 1.35
C PHE A 25 2.54 -7.47 1.53
N GLY A 26 2.76 -6.58 2.50
CA GLY A 26 4.02 -5.87 2.67
C GLY A 26 5.09 -6.63 3.44
N LEU A 27 4.70 -7.58 4.29
CA LEU A 27 5.64 -8.43 5.02
C LEU A 27 5.98 -9.68 4.24
N ASP A 28 7.27 -10.00 4.16
CA ASP A 28 7.72 -11.28 3.61
C ASP A 28 7.33 -12.42 4.56
N ARG A 29 6.32 -13.18 4.13
CA ARG A 29 5.81 -14.37 4.82
C ARG A 29 6.15 -15.66 4.09
N SER A 30 7.12 -15.64 3.17
CA SER A 30 7.57 -16.83 2.43
C SER A 30 8.14 -17.95 3.29
N VAL A 31 8.43 -17.68 4.57
CA VAL A 31 8.77 -18.69 5.58
C VAL A 31 7.62 -19.66 5.87
N TYR A 32 6.37 -19.25 5.65
CA TYR A 32 5.20 -20.11 5.74
C TYR A 32 4.97 -20.73 4.35
N SER A 33 4.88 -22.05 4.29
CA SER A 33 4.68 -22.80 3.03
C SER A 33 3.54 -22.19 2.21
N ASP A 34 3.77 -22.04 0.90
CA ASP A 34 2.81 -21.61 -0.12
C ASP A 34 2.38 -20.13 -0.12
N VAL A 35 3.03 -19.28 0.70
CA VAL A 35 2.82 -17.81 0.64
C VAL A 35 3.95 -17.16 -0.19
N PRO A 36 3.66 -16.50 -1.32
CA PRO A 36 4.70 -15.79 -2.07
C PRO A 36 5.10 -14.50 -1.34
N ALA A 37 6.35 -14.08 -1.52
CA ALA A 37 6.74 -12.70 -1.24
C ALA A 37 6.18 -11.79 -2.36
N PHE A 38 5.61 -10.65 -1.99
CA PHE A 38 5.06 -9.69 -2.94
C PHE A 38 6.00 -8.50 -3.13
N ASP A 39 6.08 -8.01 -4.36
CA ASP A 39 6.54 -6.66 -4.64
C ASP A 39 5.43 -5.68 -4.25
N PHE A 40 5.46 -5.26 -2.97
CA PHE A 40 4.47 -4.38 -2.37
C PHE A 40 4.91 -2.92 -2.42
N ARG A 41 4.08 -2.06 -3.01
CA ARG A 41 4.41 -0.65 -3.24
C ARG A 41 3.32 0.28 -2.71
N VAL A 42 3.68 1.18 -1.80
CA VAL A 42 2.79 2.24 -1.32
C VAL A 42 2.90 3.44 -2.26
N CYS A 43 1.79 3.82 -2.88
CA CYS A 43 1.73 4.79 -3.97
C CYS A 43 0.96 6.04 -3.55
N GLY A 44 1.56 7.22 -3.71
CA GLY A 44 0.89 8.51 -3.51
C GLY A 44 0.59 9.19 -4.83
N ILE A 45 -0.17 10.30 -4.77
CA ILE A 45 -0.33 11.22 -5.91
C ILE A 45 1.03 11.67 -6.44
N GLU A 46 1.99 11.87 -5.53
CA GLU A 46 3.38 12.20 -5.82
C GLU A 46 4.28 11.40 -4.86
N ALA A 47 5.32 10.75 -5.39
CA ALA A 47 6.30 10.02 -4.57
C ALA A 47 6.99 10.98 -3.58
N GLY A 48 7.14 10.56 -2.33
CA GLY A 48 7.78 11.36 -1.28
C GLY A 48 6.91 12.48 -0.70
N ARG A 49 5.74 12.78 -1.27
CA ARG A 49 4.80 13.75 -0.70
C ARG A 49 4.01 13.12 0.44
N PRO A 50 4.07 13.66 1.69
CA PRO A 50 3.36 13.07 2.82
C PRO A 50 1.84 13.06 2.63
N VAL A 51 1.23 11.96 3.07
CA VAL A 51 -0.22 11.78 3.20
C VAL A 51 -0.59 11.80 4.68
N THR A 52 -1.59 12.59 5.04
CA THR A 52 -2.08 12.69 6.41
C THR A 52 -3.22 11.70 6.64
N THR A 53 -3.03 10.76 7.56
CA THR A 53 -4.04 9.78 7.97
C THR A 53 -5.18 10.43 8.76
N GLU A 54 -6.29 9.71 8.95
CA GLU A 54 -7.43 10.20 9.74
C GLU A 54 -7.08 10.51 11.21
N VAL A 55 -5.98 9.94 11.73
CA VAL A 55 -5.49 10.17 13.10
C VAL A 55 -4.38 11.23 13.17
N GLY A 56 -4.06 11.88 12.05
CA GLY A 56 -3.04 12.94 11.98
C GLY A 56 -1.58 12.45 11.86
N ALA A 57 -1.34 11.14 11.87
CA ALA A 57 -0.03 10.59 11.53
C ALA A 57 0.23 10.72 10.03
N GLN A 58 1.51 10.77 9.64
CA GLN A 58 1.90 10.87 8.23
C GLN A 58 2.47 9.56 7.70
N VAL A 59 2.08 9.22 6.47
CA VAL A 59 2.70 8.18 5.66
C VAL A 59 3.38 8.86 4.46
N ILE A 60 4.63 8.49 4.20
CA ILE A 60 5.37 9.01 3.04
C ILE A 60 5.45 7.88 2.00
N PRO A 61 4.61 7.90 0.95
CA PRO A 61 4.64 6.89 -0.10
C PRO A 61 5.95 6.98 -0.88
N ALA A 62 6.58 5.83 -1.14
CA ALA A 62 7.85 5.76 -1.88
C ALA A 62 7.65 5.88 -3.40
N TYR A 63 6.44 5.64 -3.90
CA TYR A 63 6.12 5.57 -5.33
C TYR A 63 4.98 6.53 -5.69
N GLY A 64 4.94 6.95 -6.96
CA GLY A 64 3.79 7.64 -7.53
C GLY A 64 2.72 6.66 -8.05
N LEU A 65 1.60 7.20 -8.54
CA LEU A 65 0.49 6.42 -9.09
C LEU A 65 0.86 5.62 -10.34
N GLU A 66 1.88 6.02 -11.08
CA GLU A 66 2.42 5.31 -12.25
C GLU A 66 2.84 3.87 -11.92
N ALA A 67 3.22 3.59 -10.66
CA ALA A 67 3.58 2.25 -10.22
C ALA A 67 2.40 1.25 -10.29
N MET A 68 1.16 1.73 -10.37
CA MET A 68 -0.06 0.90 -10.49
C MET A 68 -0.28 0.34 -11.89
N GLU A 69 0.31 0.92 -12.95
CA GLU A 69 0.06 0.50 -14.34
C GLU A 69 0.48 -0.96 -14.63
N HIS A 70 1.41 -1.49 -13.82
CA HIS A 70 1.98 -2.82 -13.99
C HIS A 70 1.69 -3.73 -12.80
N ALA A 71 0.83 -3.32 -11.88
CA ALA A 71 0.48 -4.11 -10.71
C ALA A 71 -0.55 -5.18 -11.06
N ASP A 72 -0.35 -6.39 -10.54
CA ASP A 72 -1.35 -7.46 -10.64
C ASP A 72 -2.59 -7.13 -9.80
N VAL A 73 -2.41 -6.45 -8.66
CA VAL A 73 -3.48 -6.02 -7.74
C VAL A 73 -3.25 -4.59 -7.27
N ILE A 74 -4.33 -3.81 -7.29
CA ILE A 74 -4.42 -2.50 -6.62
C ILE A 74 -5.27 -2.70 -5.36
N ALA A 75 -4.64 -2.74 -4.20
CA ALA A 75 -5.28 -2.91 -2.90
C ALA A 75 -5.67 -1.55 -2.34
N VAL A 76 -6.95 -1.19 -2.47
CA VAL A 76 -7.46 0.15 -2.11
C VAL A 76 -7.88 0.17 -0.63
N PRO A 77 -7.19 0.93 0.25
CA PRO A 77 -7.62 1.11 1.63
C PRO A 77 -8.80 2.09 1.71
N ALA A 78 -9.49 2.10 2.84
CA ALA A 78 -10.48 3.13 3.12
C ALA A 78 -9.80 4.49 3.31
N ALA A 79 -10.48 5.55 2.87
CA ALA A 79 -10.10 6.93 3.12
C ALA A 79 -11.35 7.80 3.20
N ARG A 80 -11.23 8.94 3.88
CA ARG A 80 -12.29 9.95 3.90
C ARG A 80 -12.38 10.66 2.54
N VAL A 81 -13.56 10.64 1.93
CA VAL A 81 -13.91 11.34 0.68
C VAL A 81 -14.91 12.46 0.92
#